data_AF-A0ABD6EUT9-F1
#
_entry.id   AF-A0ABD6EUT9-F1
#
_cell.length_a   1.000
_cell.length_b   1.000
_cell.length_c   1.000
_cell.angle_alpha   90.00
_cell.angle_beta   90.00
_cell.angle_gamma   90.00
#
_symmetry.space_group_name_H-M   'P 1'
#
loop_
_entity.id
_entity.type
_entity.pdbx_description
1 polymer ?
#
loop_
_entity_poly.entity_id
_entity_poly.type
_entity_poly.pdbx_seq_one_letter_code
_entity_poly.pdbx_strand_id
1 'polypeptide(L)'
;MNSIIVHFLLRPFVAFRELVEAYKLQARSLLKGGVDVLLVETIFDTANAKAAIFAIRALFEDEGFSEVPVFLSGTIVDLSGRTLSGQTDEAFLISTEHGRAEAVGLNCALGAKQMRPFIQTISENSSALVICYPNAGLPNALGQYEETPEQMAEDILTFAKDGI
;
A
#
# COMPACT_ATOMS: atom_id res chain seq x y z
N MET A 1 12.63 12.37 9.79
CA MET A 1 11.58 11.37 9.57
C MET A 1 12.21 10.34 8.65
N ASN A 2 12.67 9.22 9.22
CA ASN A 2 13.36 8.18 8.44
C ASN A 2 12.30 7.16 8.00
N SER A 3 11.43 7.58 7.07
CA SER A 3 10.43 6.70 6.48
C SER A 3 11.15 5.76 5.50
N ILE A 4 11.34 4.49 5.85
CA ILE A 4 11.84 3.51 4.89
C ILE A 4 10.68 2.62 4.45
N ILE A 5 10.49 2.66 3.13
CA ILE A 5 9.47 2.00 2.36
C ILE A 5 9.88 0.54 2.14
N VAL A 6 8.93 -0.38 2.32
CA VAL A 6 9.10 -1.78 1.99
C VAL A 6 8.57 -2.00 0.55
N HIS A 7 9.49 -2.09 -0.42
CA HIS A 7 9.15 -2.37 -1.82
C HIS A 7 9.48 -3.83 -2.17
N PHE A 8 8.50 -4.59 -2.64
CA PHE A 8 8.70 -5.98 -3.07
C PHE A 8 8.14 -6.22 -4.47
N LEU A 9 9.02 -6.21 -5.47
CA LEU A 9 8.76 -6.80 -6.78
C LEU A 9 9.04 -8.30 -6.67
N LEU A 10 7.99 -9.11 -6.61
CA LEU A 10 8.13 -10.56 -6.53
C LEU A 10 8.00 -11.21 -7.90
N ARG A 11 8.80 -12.26 -8.10
CA ARG A 11 8.71 -13.15 -9.25
C ARG A 11 7.45 -14.02 -9.14
N PRO A 12 6.83 -14.42 -10.25
CA PRO A 12 5.75 -15.41 -10.20
C PRO A 12 6.27 -16.74 -9.60
N PHE A 13 5.39 -17.47 -8.91
CA PHE A 13 5.63 -18.79 -8.30
C PHE A 13 6.58 -18.85 -7.09
N VAL A 14 6.45 -17.91 -6.14
CA VAL A 14 7.19 -17.97 -4.86
C VAL A 14 6.28 -18.54 -3.77
N ALA A 15 6.80 -19.45 -2.94
CA ALA A 15 6.01 -20.01 -1.84
C ALA A 15 5.82 -18.98 -0.71
N PHE A 16 4.67 -19.04 -0.03
CA PHE A 16 4.34 -18.12 1.09
C PHE A 16 5.47 -18.03 2.14
N ARG A 17 6.10 -19.17 2.47
CA ARG A 17 7.20 -19.21 3.44
C ARG A 17 8.41 -18.39 2.98
N GLU A 18 8.77 -18.48 1.70
CA GLU A 18 9.89 -17.72 1.14
C GLU A 18 9.61 -16.22 1.18
N LEU A 19 8.35 -15.82 0.92
CA LEU A 19 7.92 -14.44 1.08
C LEU A 19 8.07 -13.97 2.52
N VAL A 20 7.57 -14.75 3.49
CA VAL A 20 7.69 -14.42 4.91
C VAL A 20 9.14 -14.19 5.31
N GLU A 21 10.05 -15.10 4.94
CA GLU A 21 11.48 -14.95 5.27
C GLU A 21 12.07 -13.68 4.65
N ALA A 22 11.72 -13.36 3.41
CA ALA A 22 12.20 -12.16 2.73
C ALA A 22 11.66 -10.88 3.38
N TYR A 23 10.36 -10.81 3.66
CA TYR A 23 9.73 -9.70 4.40
C TYR A 23 10.33 -9.53 5.78
N LYS A 24 10.56 -10.63 6.50
CA LYS A 24 11.11 -10.62 7.85
C LYS A 24 12.54 -10.08 7.86
N LEU A 25 13.37 -10.49 6.90
CA LEU A 25 14.74 -9.97 6.77
C LEU A 25 14.77 -8.45 6.55
N GLN A 26 13.92 -7.95 5.64
CA GLN A 26 13.86 -6.52 5.34
C GLN A 26 13.32 -5.72 6.53
N ALA A 27 12.14 -6.08 7.04
CA ALA A 27 11.51 -5.41 8.18
C ALA A 27 12.43 -5.40 9.42
N ARG A 28 13.12 -6.51 9.72
CA ARG A 28 14.10 -6.58 10.82
C ARG A 28 15.22 -5.56 10.65
N SER A 29 15.73 -5.39 9.43
CA SER A 29 16.81 -4.45 9.14
C SER A 29 16.35 -3.00 9.30
N LEU A 30 15.12 -2.69 8.88
CA LEU A 30 14.50 -1.38 9.07
C LEU A 30 14.27 -1.05 10.54
N LEU A 31 13.69 -1.99 11.30
CA LEU A 31 13.45 -1.82 12.73
C LEU A 31 14.76 -1.62 13.51
N LYS A 32 15.83 -2.36 13.18
CA LYS A 32 17.17 -2.11 13.74
C LYS A 32 17.73 -0.74 13.37
N GLY A 33 17.35 -0.21 12.21
CA GLY A 33 17.67 1.15 11.77
C GLY A 33 16.86 2.25 12.49
N GLY A 34 15.88 1.88 13.32
CA GLY A 34 15.07 2.82 14.09
C GLY A 34 14.05 3.59 13.25
N VAL A 35 13.39 2.93 12.29
CA VAL A 35 12.29 3.54 11.52
C VAL A 35 11.10 3.88 12.42
N ASP A 36 10.39 4.95 12.06
CA ASP A 36 9.21 5.42 12.79
C ASP A 36 7.93 4.67 12.37
N VAL A 37 7.90 4.13 11.15
CA VAL A 37 6.76 3.46 10.49
C VAL A 37 7.28 2.38 9.53
N LEU A 38 6.50 1.32 9.36
CA LEU A 38 6.66 0.36 8.26
C LEU A 38 5.55 0.55 7.24
N LEU A 39 5.91 0.90 5.99
CA LEU A 39 4.96 1.00 4.88
C LEU A 39 5.15 -0.18 3.93
N VAL A 40 4.17 -1.07 3.85
CA VAL A 40 4.09 -2.13 2.84
C VAL A 40 3.27 -1.59 1.67
N GLU A 41 3.93 -1.27 0.56
CA GLU A 41 3.28 -0.58 -0.54
C GLU A 41 3.32 -1.31 -1.87
N THR A 42 2.57 -0.77 -2.82
CA THR A 42 2.45 -1.26 -4.18
C THR A 42 2.04 -2.73 -4.21
N ILE A 43 1.09 -3.09 -3.36
CA ILE A 43 0.65 -4.48 -3.25
C ILE A 43 -0.34 -4.78 -4.36
N PHE A 44 0.09 -5.64 -5.29
CA PHE A 44 -0.74 -6.17 -6.38
C PHE A 44 -1.29 -7.58 -6.11
N ASP A 45 -0.84 -8.24 -5.03
CA ASP A 45 -1.29 -9.56 -4.58
C ASP A 45 -1.47 -9.60 -3.06
N THR A 46 -2.69 -9.91 -2.64
CA THR A 46 -3.09 -10.06 -1.23
C THR A 46 -2.35 -11.15 -0.48
N ALA A 47 -1.93 -12.24 -1.13
CA ALA A 47 -1.10 -13.25 -0.47
C ALA A 47 0.24 -12.66 -0.04
N ASN A 48 0.79 -11.72 -0.81
CA ASN A 48 2.01 -11.01 -0.47
C ASN A 48 1.78 -10.04 0.69
N ALA A 49 0.66 -9.30 0.71
CA ALA A 49 0.27 -8.50 1.88
C ALA A 49 0.24 -9.35 3.16
N LYS A 50 -0.40 -10.52 3.10
CA LYS A 50 -0.51 -11.42 4.26
C LYS A 50 0.83 -11.95 4.72
N ALA A 51 1.73 -12.28 3.78
CA ALA A 51 3.09 -12.69 4.11
C ALA A 51 3.87 -11.56 4.80
N ALA A 52 3.74 -10.32 4.32
CA ALA A 52 4.37 -9.14 4.91
C ALA A 52 3.83 -8.86 6.33
N ILE A 53 2.51 -8.84 6.49
CA ILE A 53 1.83 -8.66 7.78
C ILE A 53 2.30 -9.73 8.77
N PHE A 54 2.29 -11.00 8.36
CA PHE A 54 2.74 -12.10 9.21
C PHE A 54 4.20 -11.93 9.64
N ALA A 55 5.09 -11.61 8.70
CA ALA A 55 6.50 -11.41 8.97
C ALA A 55 6.76 -10.26 9.96
N ILE A 56 6.06 -9.13 9.79
CA ILE A 56 6.18 -7.97 10.67
C ILE A 56 5.64 -8.29 12.06
N ARG A 57 4.46 -8.90 12.18
CA ARG A 57 3.89 -9.28 13.47
C ARG A 57 4.77 -10.28 14.22
N ALA A 58 5.36 -11.25 13.52
CA ALA A 58 6.33 -12.18 14.11
C ALA A 58 7.61 -11.48 14.63
N LEU A 59 8.02 -10.34 14.06
CA LEU A 59 9.14 -9.58 14.60
C LEU A 59 8.78 -8.88 15.91
N PHE A 60 7.56 -8.37 16.02
CA PHE A 60 7.06 -7.73 17.23
C PHE A 60 6.82 -8.75 18.34
N GLU A 61 6.11 -9.84 18.02
CA GLU A 61 5.65 -10.83 19.00
C GLU A 61 6.74 -11.84 19.38
N ASP A 62 7.44 -12.44 18.40
CA ASP A 62 8.38 -13.53 18.66
C ASP A 62 9.81 -13.03 18.94
N GLU A 63 10.23 -11.96 18.26
CA GLU A 63 11.59 -11.42 18.35
C GLU A 63 11.71 -10.19 19.26
N GLY A 64 10.58 -9.70 19.80
CA GLY A 64 10.54 -8.65 20.82
C GLY A 64 10.95 -7.26 20.32
N PHE A 65 10.83 -6.98 19.02
CA PHE A 65 11.00 -5.62 18.52
C PHE A 65 9.87 -4.71 19.03
N SER A 66 10.19 -3.46 19.35
CA SER A 66 9.16 -2.46 19.66
C SER A 66 8.23 -2.26 18.47
N GLU A 67 6.93 -2.25 18.74
CA GLU A 67 5.91 -2.01 17.71
C GLU A 67 6.00 -0.58 17.19
N VAL A 68 5.98 -0.44 15.87
CA VAL A 68 5.81 0.81 15.13
C VAL A 68 4.57 0.69 14.25
N PRO A 69 3.88 1.79 13.90
CA PRO A 69 2.70 1.70 13.04
C PRO A 69 3.02 1.07 11.70
N VAL A 70 2.09 0.25 11.21
CA VAL A 70 2.17 -0.46 9.94
C VAL A 70 1.14 0.12 8.98
N PHE A 71 1.61 0.61 7.84
CA PHE A 71 0.76 1.12 6.76
C PHE A 71 0.72 0.11 5.61
N LEU A 72 -0.46 -0.04 4.99
CA LEU A 72 -0.66 -0.90 3.83
C LEU A 72 -1.14 -0.07 2.63
N SER A 73 -0.46 -0.18 1.51
CA SER A 73 -0.89 0.45 0.25
C SER A 73 -0.98 -0.57 -0.87
N GLY A 74 -2.19 -0.72 -1.42
CA GLY A 74 -2.46 -1.56 -2.58
C GLY A 74 -2.26 -0.80 -3.90
N THR A 75 -2.24 -1.55 -5.00
CA THR A 75 -2.29 -0.96 -6.34
C THR A 75 -3.39 -1.62 -7.16
N ILE A 76 -4.39 -0.81 -7.50
CA ILE A 76 -5.41 -1.14 -8.51
C ILE A 76 -4.83 -0.80 -9.88
N VAL A 77 -4.76 -1.78 -10.77
CA VAL A 77 -3.95 -1.66 -12.00
C VAL A 77 -4.66 -0.92 -13.13
N ASP A 78 -5.99 -0.86 -13.10
CA ASP A 78 -6.81 -0.14 -14.07
C ASP A 78 -8.22 0.18 -13.52
N LEU A 79 -9.09 0.75 -14.36
CA LEU A 79 -10.45 1.13 -14.00
C LEU A 79 -11.41 -0.06 -13.77
N SER A 80 -10.96 -1.31 -13.92
CA SER A 80 -11.75 -2.48 -13.50
C SER A 80 -11.89 -2.58 -11.98
N GLY A 81 -11.10 -1.81 -11.23
CA GLY A 81 -11.12 -1.80 -9.77
C GLY A 81 -10.45 -3.03 -9.16
N ARG A 82 -9.53 -3.68 -9.89
CA ARG A 82 -8.86 -4.89 -9.45
C ARG A 82 -7.35 -4.73 -9.28
N THR A 83 -6.79 -5.45 -8.32
CA THR A 83 -5.35 -5.72 -8.23
C THR A 83 -4.92 -6.63 -9.39
N LEU A 84 -3.60 -6.79 -9.60
CA LEU A 84 -3.09 -7.71 -10.62
C LEU A 84 -3.53 -9.17 -10.39
N SER A 85 -3.72 -9.56 -9.13
CA SER A 85 -4.26 -10.89 -8.77
C SER A 85 -5.79 -11.00 -8.90
N GLY A 86 -6.46 -9.93 -9.35
CA GLY A 86 -7.89 -9.91 -9.66
C GLY A 86 -8.82 -9.57 -8.50
N GLN A 87 -8.29 -9.18 -7.33
CA GLN A 87 -9.11 -8.81 -6.17
C GLN A 87 -9.62 -7.37 -6.28
N THR A 88 -10.85 -7.13 -5.82
CA THR A 88 -11.34 -5.75 -5.64
C THR A 88 -10.65 -5.07 -4.46
N ASP A 89 -10.70 -3.74 -4.41
CA ASP A 89 -10.28 -2.93 -3.27
C ASP A 89 -10.97 -3.33 -1.96
N GLU A 90 -12.28 -3.58 -1.98
CA GLU A 90 -13.03 -4.11 -0.83
C GLU A 90 -12.51 -5.48 -0.37
N ALA A 91 -12.27 -6.40 -1.31
CA ALA A 91 -11.78 -7.74 -0.99
C ALA A 91 -10.36 -7.67 -0.39
N PHE A 92 -9.51 -6.80 -0.93
CA PHE A 92 -8.20 -6.51 -0.38
C PHE A 92 -8.31 -5.99 1.07
N LEU A 93 -9.15 -4.99 1.31
CA LEU A 93 -9.36 -4.40 2.63
C LEU A 93 -9.80 -5.44 3.67
N ILE A 94 -10.89 -6.16 3.39
CA ILE A 94 -11.42 -7.21 4.29
C ILE A 94 -10.36 -8.28 4.55
N SER A 95 -9.67 -8.72 3.49
CA SER A 95 -8.71 -9.81 3.61
C SER A 95 -7.46 -9.43 4.43
N THR A 96 -7.15 -8.14 4.55
CA THR A 96 -5.96 -7.63 5.25
C THR A 96 -6.28 -6.99 6.60
N GLU A 97 -7.56 -6.83 6.95
CA GLU A 97 -8.03 -6.19 8.20
C GLU A 97 -7.40 -6.78 9.47
N HIS A 98 -7.22 -8.10 9.51
CA HIS A 98 -6.54 -8.81 10.61
C HIS A 98 -5.11 -8.32 10.88
N GLY A 99 -4.48 -7.67 9.92
CA GLY A 99 -3.16 -7.04 10.05
C GLY A 99 -3.15 -5.79 10.91
N ARG A 100 -4.33 -5.22 11.22
CA ARG A 100 -4.53 -4.02 12.05
C ARG A 100 -3.61 -2.87 11.64
N ALA A 101 -3.60 -2.57 10.35
CA ALA A 101 -2.83 -1.46 9.81
C ALA A 101 -3.42 -0.13 10.32
N GLU A 102 -2.56 0.76 10.81
CA GLU A 102 -2.97 2.10 11.24
C GLU A 102 -3.39 2.99 10.07
N ALA A 103 -2.86 2.72 8.87
CA ALA A 103 -3.29 3.36 7.64
C ALA A 103 -3.40 2.37 6.48
N VAL A 104 -4.42 2.53 5.64
CA VAL A 104 -4.67 1.73 4.44
C VAL A 104 -5.00 2.63 3.26
N GLY A 105 -4.55 2.28 2.06
CA GLY A 105 -4.93 3.04 0.88
C GLY A 105 -4.32 2.53 -0.41
N LEU A 106 -4.14 3.42 -1.38
CA LEU A 106 -3.65 3.07 -2.72
C LEU A 106 -2.53 3.97 -3.20
N ASN A 107 -1.69 3.39 -4.06
CA ASN A 107 -0.65 4.09 -4.76
C ASN A 107 -0.39 3.55 -6.16
N CYS A 108 0.27 4.37 -6.97
CA CYS A 108 0.71 4.03 -8.31
C CYS A 108 -0.45 3.71 -9.27
N ALA A 109 -0.11 3.24 -10.48
CA ALA A 109 -0.95 2.86 -11.62
C ALA A 109 -1.89 3.95 -12.18
N LEU A 110 -2.66 4.61 -11.34
CA LEU A 110 -3.71 5.55 -11.69
C LEU A 110 -3.32 6.98 -11.32
N GLY A 111 -3.83 7.95 -12.09
CA GLY A 111 -3.85 9.35 -11.68
C GLY A 111 -4.91 9.62 -10.62
N ALA A 112 -4.87 10.80 -10.00
CA ALA A 112 -5.78 11.15 -8.91
C ALA A 112 -7.26 10.97 -9.29
N LYS A 113 -7.69 11.53 -10.43
CA LYS A 113 -9.08 11.44 -10.90
C LYS A 113 -9.58 10.00 -11.03
N GLN A 114 -8.75 9.09 -11.56
CA GLN A 114 -9.09 7.69 -11.73
C GLN A 114 -9.06 6.91 -10.41
N MET A 115 -8.17 7.28 -9.49
CA MET A 115 -8.00 6.62 -8.20
C MET A 115 -9.10 6.97 -7.20
N ARG A 116 -9.69 8.17 -7.32
CA ARG A 116 -10.71 8.71 -6.41
C ARG A 116 -11.81 7.74 -5.98
N PRO A 117 -12.55 7.06 -6.89
CA PRO A 117 -13.64 6.17 -6.47
C PRO A 117 -13.16 5.04 -5.56
N PHE A 118 -11.95 4.53 -5.75
CA PHE A 118 -11.41 3.43 -4.94
C PHE A 118 -10.95 3.91 -3.57
N ILE A 119 -10.40 5.13 -3.47
CA ILE A 119 -10.07 5.72 -2.17
C ILE A 119 -11.35 6.03 -1.39
N GLN A 120 -12.41 6.51 -2.06
CA GLN A 120 -13.73 6.70 -1.44
C GLN A 120 -14.23 5.37 -0.82
N THR A 121 -14.19 4.28 -1.58
CA THR A 121 -14.56 2.94 -1.09
C THR A 121 -13.75 2.55 0.15
N ILE A 122 -12.42 2.73 0.12
CA ILE A 122 -11.56 2.42 1.27
C ILE A 122 -11.92 3.29 2.48
N SER A 123 -12.15 4.59 2.28
CA SER A 123 -12.54 5.53 3.33
C SER A 123 -13.88 5.17 3.98
N GLU A 124 -14.83 4.65 3.21
CA GLU A 124 -16.16 4.27 3.72
C GLU A 124 -16.16 2.92 4.45
N ASN A 125 -15.22 2.03 4.11
CA ASN A 125 -15.22 0.64 4.58
C ASN A 125 -14.08 0.32 5.57
N SER A 126 -13.22 1.27 5.90
CA SER A 126 -12.10 1.10 6.83
C SER A 126 -12.23 1.98 8.07
N SER A 127 -11.74 1.49 9.20
CA SER A 127 -11.52 2.31 10.41
C SER A 127 -10.09 2.85 10.52
N ALA A 128 -9.19 2.44 9.63
CA ALA A 128 -7.82 2.92 9.55
C ALA A 128 -7.76 4.32 8.91
N LEU A 129 -6.65 5.02 9.10
CA LEU A 129 -6.36 6.24 8.34
C LEU A 129 -6.26 5.93 6.85
N VAL A 130 -6.67 6.87 6.01
CA VAL A 130 -6.57 6.71 4.55
C VAL A 130 -5.27 7.32 4.05
N ILE A 131 -4.55 6.60 3.18
CA ILE A 131 -3.38 7.12 2.47
C ILE A 131 -3.61 7.05 0.95
N CYS A 132 -3.19 8.08 0.22
CA CYS A 132 -3.38 8.15 -1.23
C CYS A 132 -2.20 8.88 -1.85
N TYR A 133 -1.51 8.23 -2.79
CA TYR A 133 -0.41 8.83 -3.52
C TYR A 133 -0.39 8.34 -4.98
N PRO A 134 -1.22 8.97 -5.84
CA PRO A 134 -1.41 8.59 -7.23
C PRO A 134 -0.22 9.00 -8.11
N ASN A 135 -0.20 8.48 -9.34
CA ASN A 135 0.71 8.95 -10.37
C ASN A 135 0.32 10.34 -10.88
N ALA A 136 1.27 11.04 -11.50
CA ALA A 136 1.06 12.32 -12.20
C ALA A 136 0.26 12.12 -13.51
N GLY A 137 -0.99 11.70 -13.39
CA GLY A 137 -1.84 11.23 -14.48
C GLY A 137 -1.45 9.83 -14.98
N LEU A 138 -2.03 9.45 -16.13
CA LEU A 138 -1.65 8.23 -16.85
C LEU A 138 -0.46 8.52 -17.77
N PRO A 139 0.47 7.56 -17.97
CA PRO A 139 1.57 7.76 -18.89
C PRO A 139 1.06 7.88 -20.34
N ASN A 140 1.64 8.80 -21.11
CA ASN A 140 1.38 8.92 -22.53
C ASN A 140 2.01 7.75 -23.32
N ALA A 141 1.82 7.71 -24.64
CA ALA A 141 2.36 6.63 -25.49
C ALA A 141 3.91 6.52 -25.48
N LEU A 142 4.61 7.54 -24.98
CA LEU A 142 6.06 7.56 -24.79
C LEU A 142 6.48 7.21 -23.35
N GLY A 143 5.53 6.86 -22.48
CA GLY A 143 5.77 6.54 -21.07
C GLY A 143 5.98 7.76 -20.18
N GLN A 144 5.67 8.97 -20.66
CA GLN A 144 5.86 10.21 -19.91
C GLN A 144 4.59 10.61 -19.16
N TYR A 145 4.77 11.27 -18.02
CA TYR A 145 3.69 11.85 -17.22
C TYR A 145 3.62 13.35 -17.50
N GLU A 146 2.46 13.83 -17.94
CA GLU A 146 2.26 15.22 -18.38
C GLU A 146 1.50 16.08 -17.35
N GLU A 147 0.94 15.46 -16.30
CA GLU A 147 0.26 16.20 -15.24
C GLU A 147 1.25 17.03 -14.43
N THR A 148 0.90 18.30 -14.25
CA THR A 148 1.72 19.28 -13.52
C THR A 148 1.52 19.16 -12.00
N PRO A 149 2.49 19.62 -11.17
CA PRO A 149 2.31 19.69 -9.73
C PRO A 149 1.04 20.44 -9.29
N GLU A 150 0.68 21.52 -10.01
CA GLU A 150 -0.51 22.32 -9.72
C GLU A 150 -1.80 21.54 -9.98
N GLN A 151 -1.86 20.76 -11.06
CA GLN A 151 -3.02 19.90 -11.38
C GLN A 151 -3.18 18.79 -10.35
N MET A 152 -2.08 18.09 -10.00
CA MET A 152 -2.09 17.08 -8.94
C MET A 152 -2.57 17.67 -7.61
N ALA A 153 -2.07 18.85 -7.24
CA ALA A 153 -2.48 19.52 -6.00
C ALA A 153 -3.97 19.90 -6.01
N GLU A 154 -4.50 20.36 -7.14
CA GLU A 154 -5.93 20.67 -7.31
C GLU A 154 -6.80 19.42 -7.10
N ASP A 155 -6.43 18.30 -7.72
CA ASP A 155 -7.17 17.04 -7.60
C ASP A 155 -7.08 16.46 -6.18
N ILE A 156 -5.90 16.40 -5.57
CA ILE A 156 -5.73 15.90 -4.19
C ILE A 156 -6.47 16.77 -3.17
N LEU A 157 -6.54 18.09 -3.39
CA LEU A 157 -7.28 18.98 -2.51
C LEU A 157 -8.77 18.62 -2.44
N THR A 158 -9.36 18.08 -3.51
CA THR A 158 -10.76 17.63 -3.47
C THR A 158 -10.95 16.35 -2.65
N PHE A 159 -9.90 15.57 -2.41
CA PHE A 159 -9.98 14.38 -1.56
C PHE A 159 -10.06 14.84 -0.10
N ALA A 160 -9.08 15.64 0.30
CA ALA A 160 -9.01 16.18 1.65
C ALA A 160 -10.24 17.00 2.06
N LYS A 161 -10.81 17.80 1.13
CA LYS A 161 -12.04 18.59 1.40
C LYS A 161 -13.27 17.72 1.65
N ASP A 162 -13.31 16.55 1.04
CA ASP A 162 -14.46 15.65 1.11
C ASP A 162 -14.28 14.58 2.22
N GLY A 163 -13.22 14.69 3.02
CA GLY A 163 -12.93 13.78 4.13
C GLY A 163 -12.39 12.43 3.70
N ILE A 164 -11.79 12.37 2.50
CA ILE A 164 -11.11 11.23 1.91
C ILE A 164 -9.61 11.35 2.18
#